data_AF-A0A0C5VPN8-F1
#
_entry.id   AF-A0A0C5VPN8-F1
#
_cell.length_a   1.000
_cell.length_b   1.000
_cell.length_c   1.000
_cell.angle_alpha   90.00
_cell.angle_beta   90.00
_cell.angle_gamma   90.00
#
_symmetry.space_group_name_H-M   'P 1'
#
loop_
_entity.id
_entity.type
_entity.pdbx_description
1 polymer ?
#
loop_
_entity_poly.entity_id
_entity_poly.type
_entity_poly.pdbx_seq_one_letter_code
_entity_poly.pdbx_strand_id
1 'polypeptide(L)' 'MQTAYTDRQIQIGGINYAYDDNSNTLTQTEDEVTSTYQYNTKNELTGVTQDDGSTCAMDNYRRVIAL' A
#
# COMPACT_ATOMS: atom_id res chain seq x y z
N MET A 1 0.30 11.44 29.11
CA MET A 1 0.43 11.57 27.64
C MET A 1 0.79 10.19 27.11
N GLN A 2 -0.13 9.49 26.45
CA GLN A 2 0.14 8.20 25.83
C GLN A 2 0.09 8.39 24.31
N THR A 3 1.18 8.87 23.75
CA THR A 3 1.38 9.00 22.30
C THR A 3 1.95 7.69 21.78
N ALA A 4 1.08 6.83 21.24
CA ALA A 4 1.47 5.66 20.46
C ALA A 4 0.29 5.21 19.58
N TYR A 5 -0.02 6.01 18.55
CA TYR A 5 -0.58 5.44 17.33
C TYR A 5 0.61 4.96 16.50
N THR A 6 1.31 3.93 16.97
CA THR A 6 2.42 3.32 16.24
C THR A 6 1.92 2.02 15.67
N ASP A 7 1.82 1.98 14.34
CA ASP A 7 1.82 0.79 13.49
C ASP A 7 1.00 -0.39 14.01
N ARG A 8 -0.30 -0.42 13.67
CA ARG A 8 -1.09 -1.65 13.81
C ARG A 8 -0.59 -2.69 12.82
N GLN A 9 0.47 -3.41 13.16
CA GLN A 9 0.76 -4.70 12.54
C GLN A 9 -0.32 -5.70 12.98
N ILE A 10 -1.26 -5.99 12.09
CA ILE A 10 -2.32 -6.97 12.36
C ILE A 10 -1.96 -8.23 11.60
N GLN A 11 -1.85 -9.33 12.34
CA GLN A 11 -1.76 -10.66 11.75
C GLN A 11 -3.17 -11.26 11.68
N ILE A 12 -3.65 -11.54 10.46
CA ILE A 12 -4.92 -12.24 10.23
C ILE A 12 -4.62 -13.45 9.37
N GLY A 13 -4.81 -14.66 9.91
CA GLY A 13 -4.67 -15.90 9.13
C GLY A 13 -3.26 -16.17 8.58
N GLY A 14 -2.21 -15.62 9.20
CA GLY A 14 -0.82 -15.74 8.73
C GLY A 14 -0.36 -14.59 7.83
N ILE A 15 -1.26 -13.69 7.47
CA ILE A 15 -0.95 -12.50 6.66
C ILE A 15 -0.62 -11.33 7.60
N ASN A 16 0.50 -10.66 7.35
CA ASN A 16 0.92 -9.47 8.08
C ASN A 16 0.59 -8.21 7.27
N TYR A 17 -0.05 -7.23 7.91
CA TYR A 17 -0.34 -5.94 7.29
C TYR A 17 0.33 -4.80 8.05
N ALA A 18 0.87 -3.81 7.33
CA ALA A 18 1.21 -2.51 7.89
C ALA A 18 0.31 -1.43 7.31
N TYR A 19 0.01 -0.40 8.09
CA TYR A 19 -0.89 0.68 7.68
C TYR A 19 -0.26 2.05 7.95
N ASP A 20 -0.63 3.04 7.15
CA ASP A 20 -0.33 4.44 7.44
C ASP A 20 -1.31 5.03 8.48
N ASP A 21 -1.08 6.28 8.88
CA ASP A 21 -1.94 7.01 9.82
C ASP A 21 -3.38 7.19 9.30
N ASN A 22 -3.57 7.16 7.99
CA ASN A 22 -4.86 7.21 7.31
C ASN A 22 -5.56 5.83 7.22
N SER A 23 -4.95 4.78 7.80
CA SER A 23 -5.40 3.39 7.72
C SER A 23 -5.41 2.79 6.32
N ASN A 24 -4.60 3.33 5.40
CA ASN A 24 -4.30 2.68 4.13
C ASN A 24 -3.24 1.59 4.36
N THR A 25 -3.34 0.47 3.66
CA THR A 25 -2.39 -0.65 3.77
C THR A 25 -1.08 -0.30 3.08
N LEU A 26 0.02 -0.11 3.80
CA LEU A 26 1.34 0.12 3.20
C LEU A 26 1.98 -1.17 2.71
N THR A 27 1.87 -2.24 3.50
CA THR A 27 2.43 -3.55 3.13
C THR A 27 1.48 -4.68 3.48
N GLN A 28 1.54 -5.74 2.69
CA GLN A 28 0.92 -7.04 2.95
C GLN A 28 2.00 -8.11 2.74
N THR A 29 2.20 -8.97 3.73
CA THR A 29 3.10 -10.12 3.62
C THR A 29 2.31 -11.41 3.88
N GLU A 30 2.26 -12.29 2.88
CA GLU A 30 1.60 -13.59 2.91
C GLU A 30 2.57 -14.63 2.34
N ASP A 31 2.79 -15.73 3.07
CA ASP A 31 3.69 -16.82 2.64
C ASP A 31 5.07 -16.34 2.13
N GLU A 32 5.71 -15.43 2.89
CA GLU A 32 6.99 -14.77 2.57
C GLU A 32 6.96 -13.77 1.40
N VAL A 33 5.86 -13.70 0.65
CA VAL A 33 5.67 -12.74 -0.45
C VAL A 33 5.18 -11.41 0.10
N THR A 34 5.91 -10.33 -0.19
CA THR A 34 5.58 -8.98 0.28
C THR A 34 5.13 -8.07 -0.85
N SER A 35 3.92 -7.54 -0.73
CA SER A 35 3.39 -6.47 -1.59
C SER A 35 3.46 -5.13 -0.86
N THR A 36 3.95 -4.10 -1.55
CA THR A 36 3.98 -2.71 -1.09
C THR A 36 3.02 -1.88 -1.93
N TYR A 37 2.21 -1.06 -1.28
CA TYR A 37 1.20 -0.22 -1.92
C TYR A 37 1.57 1.25 -1.78
N GLN A 38 1.37 2.03 -2.84
CA GLN A 38 1.60 3.47 -2.83
C GLN A 38 0.29 4.22 -3.05
N TYR A 39 0.06 5.25 -2.24
CA TYR A 39 -1.14 6.07 -2.26
C TYR A 39 -0.80 7.53 -2.52
N ASN A 40 -1.72 8.26 -3.14
CA ASN A 40 -1.62 9.71 -3.25
C ASN A 40 -2.17 10.42 -2.00
N THR A 41 -2.10 11.75 -1.99
CA THR A 41 -2.58 12.60 -0.88
C THR A 41 -4.09 12.54 -0.64
N LYS A 42 -4.86 11.92 -1.54
CA LYS A 42 -6.29 11.67 -1.41
C LYS A 42 -6.61 10.25 -0.94
N ASN A 43 -5.60 9.47 -0.55
CA ASN A 43 -5.71 8.05 -0.18
C ASN A 43 -6.16 7.15 -1.33
N GLU A 44 -5.87 7.54 -2.58
CA GLU A 44 -6.14 6.71 -3.75
C GLU A 44 -4.90 5.88 -4.09
N LEU A 45 -5.07 4.59 -4.36
CA LEU A 45 -3.99 3.68 -4.74
C LEU A 45 -3.42 4.08 -6.11
N THR A 46 -2.12 4.38 -6.15
CA THR A 46 -1.39 4.77 -7.37
C THR A 46 -0.36 3.75 -7.81
N GLY A 47 -0.01 2.79 -6.96
CA GLY A 47 0.97 1.77 -7.32
C GLY A 47 0.95 0.55 -6.42
N VAL A 48 1.43 -0.56 -6.98
CA VAL A 48 1.72 -1.80 -6.26
C VAL A 48 3.09 -2.30 -6.70
N THR A 49 3.93 -2.68 -5.74
CA THR A 49 5.24 -3.31 -5.95
C THR A 49 5.26 -4.66 -5.25
N GLN A 50 5.61 -5.72 -5.98
CA GLN A 50 5.83 -7.05 -5.42
C GLN A 50 7.30 -7.24 -5.01
N ASP A 51 7.57 -8.30 -4.26
CA ASP A 51 8.88 -8.67 -3.73
C ASP A 51 9.88 -9.08 -4.82
N ASP A 52 9.40 -9.62 -5.93
CA ASP A 52 10.16 -9.88 -7.16
C ASP A 52 10.57 -8.60 -7.91
N GLY A 53 10.14 -7.42 -7.42
CA GLY A 53 10.40 -6.11 -8.02
C GLY A 53 9.42 -5.74 -9.14
N SER A 54 8.45 -6.59 -9.46
CA SER A 54 7.39 -6.27 -10.41
C SER A 54 6.53 -5.12 -9.89
N THR A 55 6.28 -4.12 -10.75
CA THR A 55 5.50 -2.93 -10.39
C THR A 55 4.32 -2.72 -11.32
N CYS A 56 3.16 -2.38 -10.76
CA CYS A 56 2.01 -1.88 -11.50
C CYS A 56 1.73 -0.45 -11.08
N ALA A 57 1.89 0.50 -11.99
CA ALA A 57 1.42 1.87 -11.80
C ALA A 57 -0.07 1.96 -12.17
N MET A 58 -0.88 2.38 -11.22
CA MET A 58 -2.29 2.71 -11.45
C MET A 58 -2.35 4.20 -11.78
N ASP A 59 -1.89 4.54 -12.99
CA ASP A 59 -1.96 5.90 -13.53
C ASP A 59 -3.42 6.31 -13.71
N ASN A 60 -4.05 6.69 -12.60
CA ASN A 60 -5.31 7.37 -12.60
C ASN A 60 -5.03 8.78 -13.13
N TYR A 61 -5.44 9.00 -14.38
CA TYR A 61 -5.54 10.29 -15.05
C TYR A 61 -4.32 10.76 -15.86
N ARG A 62 -4.22 10.31 -17.14
CA ARG A 62 -4.16 11.16 -18.35
C ARG A 62 -3.74 10.35 -19.60
N ARG A 63 -4.70 9.69 -20.26
CA ARG A 63 -4.67 9.63 -21.73
C ARG A 63 -5.56 10.74 -22.26
N VAL A 64 -5.13 11.99 -22.07
CA VAL A 64 -5.68 13.07 -22.90
C VAL A 64 -5.07 12.84 -24.28
N ILE A 65 -5.87 12.29 -25.18
CA ILE A 65 -5.54 12.22 -26.60
C ILE A 65 -5.30 13.66 -27.04
N ALA A 66 -4.06 13.99 -27.43
CA ALA A 66 -3.79 15.23 -28.13
C ALA A 66 -4.57 15.20 -29.45
N LEU A 67 -5.45 16.18 -29.65
CA LEU A 67 -6.20 16.41 -30.90
C LEU A 67 -5.26 16.94 -31.99
#